data_AF-A0A4U8UD45-F1
#
_entry.id   AF-A0A4U8UD45-F1
#
_cell.length_a   1.000
_cell.length_b   1.000
_cell.length_c   1.000
_cell.angle_alpha   90.00
_cell.angle_beta   90.00
_cell.angle_gamma   90.00
#
_symmetry.space_group_name_H-M   'P 1'
#
loop_
_entity.id
_entity.type
_entity.pdbx_description
1 polymer ?
#
loop_
_entity_poly.entity_id
_entity_poly.type
_entity_poly.pdbx_seq_one_letter_code
_entity_poly.pdbx_strand_id
1 'polypeptide(L)'
;MPLPHYYNFIYMATYGAGYQAMKKFFEYCGVCVAELWTADIDPQLEYEHFYNTLVNNREKYCIIYLSGRNLYGREKLFSLIDSHVPLLIIARDPISIYRPIVNHLGEREYQYECTLKTDYRIFLDSIRYSLNPTAPSLDALESEESCDENGVTALSIQRRRKALKHVSKIQYIAFNEILETQAFETFQKLAKEYGFTPPKERDTFEAKVNGGMLLGLLPRVLIVRECDVPFMFRGQENENLAIKDSKDSYMDNEVEYRIIITTPQIQSLDNYVDISKNLNIAIPFQNLYLLMTKDSFAKLQTKQELFKATREYLQGFLKELENRANIENNKRLDENDILERFRQDSTLAMKYKKIFDKELAHIKENRPDIVASWDYYQGFERICENIESNI
;
A
#
# COMPACT_ATOMS: atom_id res chain seq x y z
N MET A 1 29.55 -0.45 -16.95
CA MET A 1 29.89 0.83 -16.31
C MET A 1 29.12 0.89 -15.00
N PRO A 2 29.71 1.37 -13.89
CA PRO A 2 28.96 1.60 -12.66
C PRO A 2 27.87 2.66 -12.82
N LEU A 3 26.92 2.72 -11.88
CA LEU A 3 25.94 3.79 -11.83
C LEU A 3 26.63 5.14 -11.52
N PRO A 4 26.11 6.26 -12.03
CA PRO A 4 26.67 7.57 -11.73
C PRO A 4 26.48 7.91 -10.25
N HIS A 5 27.46 8.57 -9.65
CA HIS A 5 27.51 8.87 -8.20
C HIS A 5 26.64 10.08 -7.81
N TYR A 6 25.46 10.21 -8.42
CA TYR A 6 24.49 11.28 -8.15
C TYR A 6 23.38 10.83 -7.18
N TYR A 7 23.70 9.97 -6.21
CA TYR A 7 22.77 9.53 -5.16
C TYR A 7 23.41 9.61 -3.77
N ASN A 8 22.61 9.95 -2.77
CA ASN A 8 23.07 10.29 -1.43
C ASN A 8 23.04 9.10 -0.45
N PHE A 9 22.13 8.16 -0.67
CA PHE A 9 22.05 6.89 0.07
C PHE A 9 21.24 5.85 -0.71
N ILE A 10 21.29 4.61 -0.24
CA ILE A 10 20.51 3.49 -0.76
C ILE A 10 19.44 3.14 0.26
N TYR A 11 18.18 3.13 -0.16
CA TYR A 11 17.09 2.52 0.59
C TYR A 11 16.84 1.11 0.06
N MET A 12 17.00 0.09 0.90
CA MET A 12 16.76 -1.29 0.53
C MET A 12 15.47 -1.78 1.16
N ALA A 13 14.41 -1.80 0.35
CA ALA A 13 13.09 -2.15 0.81
C ALA A 13 12.95 -3.66 1.08
N THR A 14 12.00 -4.01 1.93
CA THR A 14 11.49 -5.37 2.08
C THR A 14 9.99 -5.32 1.82
N TYR A 15 9.46 -6.25 1.01
CA TYR A 15 8.01 -6.30 0.81
C TYR A 15 7.31 -6.58 2.14
N GLY A 16 6.12 -6.02 2.30
CA GLY A 16 5.44 -6.02 3.58
C GLY A 16 6.07 -5.13 4.66
N ALA A 17 7.17 -4.42 4.43
CA ALA A 17 7.78 -3.51 5.42
C ALA A 17 7.64 -2.03 5.04
N GLY A 18 6.44 -1.61 4.57
CA GLY A 18 6.16 -0.20 4.29
C GLY A 18 6.69 0.30 2.94
N TYR A 19 6.81 -0.59 1.95
CA TYR A 19 7.34 -0.29 0.60
C TYR A 19 6.79 0.99 -0.03
N GLN A 20 5.47 1.13 -0.14
CA GLN A 20 4.87 2.31 -0.78
C GLN A 20 4.92 3.55 0.12
N ALA A 21 4.75 3.35 1.43
CA ALA A 21 4.77 4.45 2.41
C ALA A 21 6.14 5.15 2.43
N MET A 22 7.23 4.39 2.52
CA MET A 22 8.57 4.95 2.58
C MET A 22 8.93 5.72 1.30
N LYS A 23 8.56 5.20 0.12
CA LYS A 23 8.71 5.93 -1.14
C LYS A 23 7.99 7.28 -1.09
N LYS A 24 6.71 7.30 -0.70
CA LYS A 24 5.91 8.53 -0.59
C LYS A 24 6.49 9.52 0.41
N PHE A 25 6.93 9.04 1.57
CA PHE A 25 7.54 9.89 2.59
C PHE A 25 8.85 10.55 2.12
N PHE A 26 9.68 9.85 1.35
CA PHE A 26 10.84 10.46 0.70
C PHE A 26 10.42 11.50 -0.35
N GLU A 27 9.42 11.19 -1.19
CA GLU A 27 8.89 12.13 -2.19
C GLU A 27 8.33 13.42 -1.54
N TYR A 28 7.59 13.31 -0.42
CA TYR A 28 7.10 14.45 0.35
C TYR A 28 8.23 15.30 0.94
N CYS A 29 9.40 14.70 1.15
CA CYS A 29 10.63 15.37 1.56
C CYS A 29 11.46 15.91 0.38
N GLY A 30 10.88 15.97 -0.83
CA GLY A 30 11.53 16.48 -2.04
C GLY A 30 12.69 15.62 -2.55
N VAL A 31 12.77 14.35 -2.10
CA VAL A 31 13.80 13.40 -2.57
C VAL A 31 13.39 12.86 -3.93
N CYS A 32 14.34 12.88 -4.87
CA CYS A 32 14.19 12.15 -6.13
C CYS A 32 14.50 10.67 -5.90
N VAL A 33 13.49 9.82 -6.08
CA VAL A 33 13.58 8.38 -5.83
C VAL A 33 13.82 7.65 -7.14
N ALA A 34 15.03 7.11 -7.34
CA ALA A 34 15.33 6.21 -8.45
C ALA A 34 14.82 4.80 -8.11
N GLU A 35 13.63 4.46 -8.61
CA GLU A 35 12.92 3.21 -8.34
C GLU A 35 12.28 2.69 -9.62
N LEU A 36 12.40 1.39 -9.86
CA LEU A 36 11.64 0.72 -10.90
C LEU A 36 11.03 -0.56 -10.32
N TRP A 37 9.69 -0.64 -10.40
CA TRP A 37 8.95 -1.88 -10.21
C TRP A 37 8.37 -2.31 -11.56
N THR A 38 8.74 -3.51 -11.98
CA THR A 38 8.22 -4.21 -13.17
C THR A 38 7.55 -5.50 -12.71
N ALA A 39 6.68 -6.09 -13.54
CA ALA A 39 6.08 -7.40 -13.24
C ALA A 39 7.15 -8.52 -13.27
N ASP A 40 7.98 -8.51 -14.31
CA ASP A 40 9.12 -9.42 -14.46
C ASP A 40 10.43 -8.79 -13.95
N ILE A 41 11.38 -9.62 -13.51
CA ILE A 41 12.72 -9.13 -13.15
C ILE A 41 13.49 -8.84 -14.43
N ASP A 42 13.80 -7.57 -14.67
CA ASP A 42 14.73 -7.14 -15.72
C ASP A 42 15.82 -6.23 -15.12
N PRO A 43 16.97 -6.80 -14.71
CA PRO A 43 18.05 -6.05 -14.08
C PRO A 43 18.69 -5.02 -15.03
N GLN A 44 18.60 -5.23 -16.35
CA GLN A 44 19.12 -4.27 -17.32
C GLN A 44 18.20 -3.05 -17.39
N LEU A 45 16.89 -3.27 -17.47
CA LEU A 45 15.91 -2.19 -17.46
C LEU A 45 15.94 -1.41 -16.13
N GLU A 46 16.09 -2.12 -14.99
CA GLU A 46 16.31 -1.48 -13.68
C GLU A 46 17.57 -0.60 -13.69
N TYR A 47 18.69 -1.11 -14.22
CA TYR A 47 19.92 -0.34 -14.33
C TYR A 47 19.74 0.92 -15.20
N GLU A 48 19.15 0.77 -16.39
CA GLU A 48 18.91 1.87 -17.33
C GLU A 48 18.00 2.93 -16.70
N HIS A 49 16.95 2.51 -15.99
CA HIS A 49 16.08 3.42 -15.26
C HIS A 49 16.84 4.19 -14.16
N PHE A 50 17.61 3.50 -13.32
CA PHE A 50 18.43 4.16 -12.29
C PHE A 50 19.41 5.15 -12.91
N TYR A 51 20.14 4.73 -13.95
CA TYR A 51 21.09 5.57 -14.64
C TYR A 51 20.45 6.85 -15.17
N ASN A 52 19.35 6.71 -15.92
CA ASN A 52 18.66 7.85 -16.54
C ASN A 52 18.06 8.79 -15.48
N THR A 53 17.44 8.24 -14.43
CA THR A 53 16.87 9.05 -13.34
C THR A 53 17.96 9.87 -12.65
N LEU A 54 19.10 9.26 -12.33
CA LEU A 54 20.21 9.93 -11.65
C LEU A 54 20.88 11.00 -12.53
N VAL A 55 21.13 10.73 -13.81
CA VAL A 55 21.75 11.72 -14.72
C VAL A 55 20.83 12.92 -14.96
N ASN A 56 19.53 12.67 -15.17
CA ASN A 56 18.57 13.73 -15.47
C ASN A 56 18.20 14.58 -14.25
N ASN A 57 18.51 14.11 -13.04
CA ASN A 57 18.20 14.80 -11.78
C ASN A 57 19.46 15.09 -10.95
N ARG A 58 20.64 15.22 -11.56
CA ARG A 58 21.92 15.42 -10.87
C ARG A 58 21.99 16.60 -9.89
N GLU A 59 21.14 17.62 -10.08
CA GLU A 59 21.05 18.81 -9.20
C GLU A 59 20.08 18.60 -8.01
N LYS A 60 19.35 17.49 -7.99
CA LYS A 60 18.39 17.15 -6.92
C LYS A 60 19.02 16.18 -5.93
N TYR A 61 18.50 16.17 -4.72
CA TYR A 61 18.82 15.14 -3.73
C TYR A 61 18.18 13.81 -4.16
N CYS A 62 19.00 12.85 -4.60
CA CYS A 62 18.52 11.58 -5.16
C CYS A 62 18.90 10.38 -4.30
N ILE A 63 18.10 9.32 -4.36
CA ILE A 63 18.40 8.02 -3.72
C ILE A 63 18.19 6.87 -4.70
N ILE A 64 18.89 5.77 -4.46
CA ILE A 64 18.54 4.48 -5.08
C ILE A 64 17.56 3.78 -4.15
N TYR A 65 16.42 3.37 -4.69
CA TYR A 65 15.37 2.67 -3.96
C TYR A 65 15.22 1.26 -4.50
N LEU A 66 15.88 0.31 -3.83
CA LEU A 66 15.87 -1.09 -4.24
C LEU A 66 14.55 -1.74 -3.83
N SER A 67 13.88 -2.35 -4.81
CA SER A 67 12.65 -3.10 -4.59
C SER A 67 12.82 -4.23 -3.57
N GLY A 68 11.70 -4.69 -3.01
CA GLY A 68 11.67 -5.82 -2.08
C GLY A 68 12.02 -7.17 -2.72
N ARG A 69 12.29 -7.21 -4.03
CA ARG A 69 12.67 -8.44 -4.73
C ARG A 69 13.99 -8.99 -4.23
N ASN A 70 14.09 -10.31 -4.24
CA ASN A 70 15.30 -11.05 -3.93
C ASN A 70 16.46 -10.70 -4.89
N LEU A 71 17.67 -11.14 -4.55
CA LEU A 71 18.91 -10.85 -5.29
C LEU A 71 19.03 -11.65 -6.60
N TYR A 72 18.34 -12.78 -6.73
CA TYR A 72 18.52 -13.73 -7.83
C TYR A 72 18.35 -13.07 -9.20
N GLY A 73 19.38 -13.15 -10.04
CA GLY A 73 19.44 -12.51 -11.36
C GLY A 73 19.84 -11.04 -11.33
N ARG A 74 19.89 -10.39 -10.15
CA ARG A 74 20.21 -8.97 -9.95
C ARG A 74 21.61 -8.73 -9.39
N GLU A 75 22.45 -9.76 -9.28
CA GLU A 75 23.78 -9.69 -8.68
C GLU A 75 24.67 -8.65 -9.38
N LYS A 76 24.59 -8.60 -10.72
CA LYS A 76 25.33 -7.63 -11.53
C LYS A 76 24.82 -6.20 -11.31
N LEU A 77 23.51 -6.00 -11.22
CA LEU A 77 22.95 -4.67 -10.92
C LEU A 77 23.48 -4.17 -9.57
N PHE A 78 23.43 -5.01 -8.54
CA PHE A 78 23.90 -4.66 -7.19
C PHE A 78 25.40 -4.35 -7.15
N SER A 79 26.22 -5.07 -7.94
CA SER A 79 27.65 -4.79 -8.01
C SER A 79 28.01 -3.49 -8.73
N LEU A 80 27.09 -2.93 -9.54
CA LEU A 80 27.25 -1.65 -10.22
C LEU A 80 26.78 -0.45 -9.35
N ILE A 81 26.22 -0.69 -8.17
CA ILE A 81 25.93 0.32 -7.15
C ILE A 81 27.17 0.46 -6.26
N ASP A 82 28.09 1.36 -6.66
CA ASP A 82 29.45 1.41 -6.12
C ASP A 82 29.79 2.69 -5.34
N SER A 83 28.86 3.62 -5.17
CA SER A 83 29.11 4.82 -4.37
C SER A 83 29.21 4.48 -2.88
N HIS A 84 30.14 5.16 -2.19
CA HIS A 84 30.35 5.00 -0.76
C HIS A 84 29.32 5.78 0.07
N VAL A 85 28.09 5.26 0.09
CA VAL A 85 26.94 5.93 0.73
C VAL A 85 26.25 5.03 1.76
N PRO A 86 25.45 5.59 2.68
CA PRO A 86 24.73 4.79 3.67
C PRO A 86 23.69 3.86 3.03
N LEU A 87 23.40 2.75 3.72
CA LEU A 87 22.30 1.84 3.45
C LEU A 87 21.25 1.95 4.56
N LEU A 88 20.01 2.24 4.18
CA LEU A 88 18.87 2.35 5.08
C LEU A 88 17.91 1.16 4.87
N ILE A 89 17.51 0.52 5.96
CA ILE A 89 16.66 -0.69 5.95
C ILE A 89 15.58 -0.56 7.03
N ILE A 90 14.32 -0.83 6.67
CA ILE A 90 13.26 -1.00 7.66
C ILE A 90 13.28 -2.45 8.19
N ALA A 91 13.31 -2.56 9.51
CA ALA A 91 13.32 -3.81 10.24
C ALA A 91 11.92 -4.08 10.80
N ARG A 92 11.23 -5.08 10.24
CA ARG A 92 9.90 -5.53 10.67
C ARG A 92 9.99 -6.97 11.16
N ASP A 93 9.14 -7.31 12.14
CA ASP A 93 8.95 -8.70 12.56
C ASP A 93 8.75 -9.59 11.32
N PRO A 94 9.59 -10.62 11.12
CA PRO A 94 9.56 -11.46 9.93
C PRO A 94 8.23 -12.21 9.73
N ILE A 95 7.46 -12.49 10.78
CA ILE A 95 6.10 -13.05 10.64
C ILE A 95 5.15 -11.97 10.13
N SER A 96 5.23 -10.77 10.70
CA SER A 96 4.43 -9.62 10.26
C SER A 96 4.71 -9.16 8.82
N ILE A 97 5.87 -9.51 8.25
CA ILE A 97 6.19 -9.27 6.82
C ILE A 97 5.21 -10.02 5.91
N TYR A 98 4.77 -11.22 6.30
CA TYR A 98 3.88 -12.06 5.49
C TYR A 98 2.40 -11.74 5.67
N ARG A 99 2.01 -10.98 6.71
CA ARG A 99 0.62 -10.52 6.88
C ARG A 99 0.03 -9.85 5.61
N PRO A 100 0.69 -8.87 4.98
CA PRO A 100 0.19 -8.30 3.73
C PRO A 100 0.24 -9.26 2.53
N ILE A 101 1.02 -10.34 2.59
CA ILE A 101 1.12 -11.36 1.52
C ILE A 101 -0.09 -12.30 1.57
N VAL A 102 -0.43 -12.83 2.75
CA VAL A 102 -1.60 -13.71 2.92
C VAL A 102 -2.93 -12.98 2.70
N ASN A 103 -2.92 -11.65 2.89
CA ASN A 103 -4.04 -10.76 2.60
C ASN A 103 -3.92 -10.04 1.25
N HIS A 104 -3.03 -10.49 0.36
CA HIS A 104 -2.77 -9.78 -0.88
C HIS A 104 -4.00 -9.76 -1.78
N LEU A 105 -4.23 -8.60 -2.38
CA LEU A 105 -5.36 -8.35 -3.24
C LEU A 105 -5.03 -8.81 -4.66
N GLY A 106 -5.94 -9.53 -5.30
CA GLY A 106 -5.78 -10.03 -6.67
C GLY A 106 -6.17 -8.98 -7.71
N GLU A 107 -6.21 -9.42 -8.98
CA GLU A 107 -6.84 -8.65 -10.05
C GLU A 107 -8.32 -8.39 -9.76
N ARG A 108 -8.81 -7.23 -10.16
CA ARG A 108 -10.15 -6.76 -9.85
C ARG A 108 -10.77 -6.12 -11.07
N GLU A 109 -12.05 -6.38 -11.29
CA GLU A 109 -12.89 -5.49 -12.08
C GLU A 109 -13.16 -4.23 -11.27
N TYR A 110 -12.14 -3.38 -11.18
CA TYR A 110 -12.21 -2.14 -10.43
C TYR A 110 -13.01 -1.11 -11.21
N GLN A 111 -14.29 -0.98 -10.89
CA GLN A 111 -15.11 0.10 -11.41
C GLN A 111 -14.86 1.38 -10.61
N TYR A 112 -14.27 2.37 -11.29
CA TYR A 112 -13.91 3.63 -10.65
C TYR A 112 -15.09 4.60 -10.55
N GLU A 113 -15.93 4.63 -11.58
CA GLU A 113 -17.03 5.58 -11.74
C GLU A 113 -18.38 4.90 -11.57
N CYS A 114 -19.31 5.56 -10.88
CA CYS A 114 -20.71 5.18 -10.79
C CYS A 114 -21.61 6.40 -11.02
N THR A 115 -22.91 6.16 -11.20
CA THR A 115 -23.92 7.23 -11.28
C THR A 115 -25.00 7.05 -10.21
N LEU A 116 -25.95 7.98 -10.13
CA LEU A 116 -27.09 7.85 -9.20
C LEU A 116 -27.94 6.58 -9.47
N LYS A 117 -27.86 6.00 -10.68
CA LYS A 117 -28.56 4.76 -11.06
C LYS A 117 -27.87 3.50 -10.56
N THR A 118 -26.59 3.58 -10.20
CA THR A 118 -25.77 2.42 -9.86
C THR A 118 -26.19 1.83 -8.52
N ASP A 119 -26.45 0.52 -8.48
CA ASP A 119 -26.60 -0.22 -7.23
C ASP A 119 -25.25 -0.26 -6.50
N TYR A 120 -25.12 0.58 -5.47
CA TYR A 120 -23.88 0.71 -4.71
C TYR A 120 -23.50 -0.58 -3.96
N ARG A 121 -24.44 -1.52 -3.72
CA ARG A 121 -24.17 -2.80 -3.05
C ARG A 121 -23.32 -3.72 -3.92
N ILE A 122 -23.66 -3.76 -5.22
CA ILE A 122 -22.93 -4.53 -6.22
C ILE A 122 -21.63 -3.82 -6.56
N PHE A 123 -21.68 -2.51 -6.76
CA PHE A 123 -20.51 -1.69 -7.12
C PHE A 123 -19.39 -1.75 -6.06
N LEU A 124 -19.75 -1.79 -4.78
CA LEU A 124 -18.78 -1.90 -3.69
C LEU A 124 -18.29 -3.34 -3.48
N ASP A 125 -18.93 -4.36 -4.07
CA ASP A 125 -18.46 -5.75 -4.09
C ASP A 125 -17.31 -5.99 -5.08
N SER A 126 -16.19 -5.31 -4.82
CA SER A 126 -15.05 -5.22 -5.75
C SER A 126 -13.75 -5.81 -5.20
N ILE A 127 -13.76 -6.26 -3.93
CA ILE A 127 -12.57 -6.84 -3.31
C ILE A 127 -12.40 -8.29 -3.77
N ARG A 128 -11.25 -8.56 -4.40
CA ARG A 128 -10.77 -9.89 -4.74
C ARG A 128 -9.37 -10.10 -4.17
N TYR A 129 -9.09 -11.29 -3.63
CA TYR A 129 -7.75 -11.68 -3.15
C TYR A 129 -7.04 -12.52 -4.21
N SER A 130 -5.71 -12.55 -4.16
CA SER A 130 -4.87 -13.08 -5.25
C SER A 130 -5.04 -14.58 -5.46
N LEU A 131 -5.15 -15.37 -4.39
CA LEU A 131 -5.29 -16.83 -4.48
C LEU A 131 -6.74 -17.30 -4.45
N ASN A 132 -7.59 -16.62 -3.69
CA ASN A 132 -9.02 -16.92 -3.62
C ASN A 132 -9.80 -15.61 -3.80
N PRO A 133 -10.63 -15.46 -4.84
CA PRO A 133 -11.36 -14.23 -5.10
C PRO A 133 -12.26 -13.75 -3.95
N THR A 134 -12.65 -14.61 -3.01
CA THR A 134 -13.65 -14.28 -1.97
C THR A 134 -13.07 -14.05 -0.56
N ALA A 135 -11.86 -14.54 -0.29
CA ALA A 135 -11.22 -14.49 1.03
C ALA A 135 -9.68 -14.54 0.94
N PRO A 136 -8.94 -14.00 1.92
CA PRO A 136 -7.50 -14.19 2.00
C PRO A 136 -7.14 -15.66 2.26
N SER A 137 -5.89 -16.06 1.97
CA SER A 137 -5.45 -17.44 2.16
C SER A 137 -4.03 -17.53 2.72
N LEU A 138 -3.86 -18.46 3.66
CA LEU A 138 -2.56 -18.86 4.22
C LEU A 138 -1.72 -19.66 3.22
N ASP A 139 -2.33 -20.20 2.15
CA ASP A 139 -1.61 -20.96 1.11
C ASP A 139 -0.58 -20.09 0.37
N ALA A 140 -0.71 -18.76 0.46
CA ALA A 140 0.31 -17.83 -0.04
C ALA A 140 1.69 -18.07 0.59
N LEU A 141 1.73 -18.60 1.82
CA LEU A 141 2.97 -18.97 2.49
C LEU A 141 3.66 -20.17 1.83
N GLU A 142 2.94 -21.02 1.11
CA GLU A 142 3.50 -22.19 0.42
C GLU A 142 4.04 -21.87 -0.98
N SER A 143 3.77 -20.66 -1.49
CA SER A 143 4.27 -20.23 -2.79
C SER A 143 5.80 -20.31 -2.85
N GLU A 144 6.35 -20.79 -3.97
CA GLU A 144 7.80 -20.77 -4.20
C GLU A 144 8.36 -19.36 -4.12
N GLU A 145 7.56 -18.34 -4.49
CA GLU A 145 7.97 -16.95 -4.36
C GLU A 145 8.33 -16.56 -2.92
N SER A 146 7.61 -17.11 -1.93
CA SER A 146 7.71 -16.75 -0.52
C SER A 146 8.58 -17.70 0.30
N CYS A 147 8.45 -19.01 0.08
CA CYS A 147 9.08 -20.05 0.91
C CYS A 147 10.34 -20.70 0.30
N ASP A 148 10.67 -20.42 -0.95
CA ASP A 148 11.95 -20.80 -1.54
C ASP A 148 13.01 -19.72 -1.26
N GLU A 149 14.25 -20.10 -0.94
CA GLU A 149 15.30 -19.11 -0.65
C GLU A 149 15.68 -18.24 -1.86
N ASN A 150 15.39 -18.69 -3.08
CA ASN A 150 15.54 -17.96 -4.34
C ASN A 150 14.22 -17.37 -4.85
N GLY A 151 13.12 -17.59 -4.13
CA GLY A 151 11.82 -16.99 -4.41
C GLY A 151 11.91 -15.47 -4.52
N VAL A 152 11.18 -14.89 -5.47
CA VAL A 152 11.27 -13.46 -5.80
C VAL A 152 10.83 -12.55 -4.64
N THR A 153 9.90 -12.99 -3.79
CA THR A 153 9.42 -12.25 -2.61
C THR A 153 9.97 -12.77 -1.29
N ALA A 154 10.78 -13.83 -1.31
CA ALA A 154 11.42 -14.37 -0.13
C ALA A 154 12.33 -13.36 0.56
N LEU A 155 12.35 -13.42 1.90
CA LEU A 155 13.16 -12.54 2.71
C LEU A 155 14.64 -12.68 2.31
N SER A 156 15.32 -11.55 2.07
CA SER A 156 16.65 -11.54 1.45
C SER A 156 17.54 -10.40 1.95
N ILE A 157 17.36 -9.96 3.20
CA ILE A 157 18.04 -8.79 3.77
C ILE A 157 19.56 -8.99 3.81
N GLN A 158 20.03 -10.08 4.43
CA GLN A 158 21.46 -10.37 4.58
C GLN A 158 22.16 -10.50 3.23
N ARG A 159 21.54 -11.21 2.30
CA ARG A 159 22.13 -11.51 1.00
C ARG A 159 22.26 -10.26 0.13
N ARG A 160 21.18 -9.48 0.02
CA ARG A 160 21.19 -8.21 -0.73
C ARG A 160 22.15 -7.20 -0.13
N ARG A 161 22.19 -7.09 1.21
CA ARG A 161 23.19 -6.29 1.93
C ARG A 161 24.62 -6.68 1.56
N LYS A 162 24.95 -7.98 1.57
CA LYS A 162 26.30 -8.46 1.21
C LYS A 162 26.68 -8.17 -0.24
N ALA A 163 25.71 -8.08 -1.15
CA ALA A 163 25.95 -7.74 -2.54
C ALA A 163 26.32 -6.25 -2.74
N LEU A 164 25.87 -5.36 -1.85
CA LEU A 164 26.24 -3.94 -1.84
C LEU A 164 27.58 -3.72 -1.11
N LYS A 165 28.69 -3.91 -1.82
CA LYS A 165 30.05 -3.94 -1.22
C LYS A 165 30.58 -2.60 -0.74
N HIS A 166 30.03 -1.49 -1.22
CA HIS A 166 30.59 -0.16 -1.03
C HIS A 166 29.87 0.68 0.03
N VAL A 167 28.84 0.14 0.69
CA VAL A 167 28.03 0.88 1.67
C VAL A 167 28.88 1.40 2.84
N SER A 168 28.67 2.66 3.23
CA SER A 168 29.48 3.32 4.27
C SER A 168 29.02 3.01 5.68
N LYS A 169 27.70 2.88 5.87
CA LYS A 169 27.07 2.46 7.13
C LYS A 169 25.76 1.75 6.82
N ILE A 170 25.29 0.95 7.76
CA ILE A 170 23.98 0.28 7.68
C ILE A 170 23.13 0.76 8.84
N GLN A 171 21.99 1.37 8.53
CA GLN A 171 21.05 1.87 9.50
C GLN A 171 19.75 1.08 9.40
N TYR A 172 19.38 0.44 10.51
CA TYR A 172 18.08 -0.18 10.67
C TYR A 172 17.14 0.77 11.41
N ILE A 173 15.92 0.92 10.90
CA ILE A 173 14.81 1.61 11.57
C ILE A 173 13.78 0.55 11.94
N ALA A 174 13.31 0.52 13.17
CA ALA A 174 12.24 -0.40 13.57
C ALA A 174 10.92 -0.01 12.89
N PHE A 175 10.14 -0.99 12.44
CA PHE A 175 8.91 -0.73 11.67
C PHE A 175 7.89 0.15 12.41
N ASN A 176 7.85 0.07 13.75
CA ASN A 176 6.99 0.92 14.56
C ASN A 176 7.35 2.42 14.49
N GLU A 177 8.62 2.78 14.23
CA GLU A 177 9.08 4.16 14.09
C GLU A 177 8.53 4.85 12.83
N ILE A 178 8.03 4.08 11.85
CA ILE A 178 7.42 4.60 10.62
C ILE A 178 5.90 4.43 10.59
N LEU A 179 5.29 4.05 11.72
CA LEU A 179 3.84 4.06 11.89
C LEU A 179 3.34 5.48 12.21
N GLU A 180 2.04 5.65 12.06
CA GLU A 180 1.28 6.90 12.11
C GLU A 180 1.91 7.97 13.01
N THR A 181 1.85 7.81 14.34
CA THR A 181 2.27 8.82 15.31
C THR A 181 3.78 9.04 15.45
N GLN A 182 4.61 8.29 14.73
CA GLN A 182 6.07 8.36 14.81
C GLN A 182 6.74 8.67 13.48
N ALA A 183 6.07 8.43 12.36
CA ALA A 183 6.66 8.57 11.03
C ALA A 183 7.18 9.99 10.76
N PHE A 184 6.45 11.01 11.21
CA PHE A 184 6.84 12.41 11.03
C PHE A 184 8.15 12.73 11.76
N GLU A 185 8.24 12.40 13.05
CA GLU A 185 9.41 12.60 13.90
C GLU A 185 10.62 11.81 13.36
N THR A 186 10.39 10.58 12.95
CA THR A 186 11.41 9.73 12.34
C THR A 186 11.95 10.38 11.06
N PHE A 187 11.09 10.92 10.19
CA PHE A 187 11.54 11.61 8.99
C PHE A 187 12.20 12.97 9.27
N GLN A 188 11.84 13.68 10.34
CA GLN A 188 12.62 14.85 10.79
C GLN A 188 14.05 14.46 11.19
N LYS A 189 14.20 13.36 11.93
CA LYS A 189 15.52 12.83 12.32
C LYS A 189 16.32 12.38 11.10
N LEU A 190 15.71 11.63 10.19
CA LEU A 190 16.36 11.17 8.97
C LEU A 190 16.76 12.34 8.06
N ALA A 191 15.90 13.34 7.89
CA ALA A 191 16.21 14.54 7.11
C ALA A 191 17.45 15.26 7.66
N LYS A 192 17.54 15.38 8.99
CA LYS A 192 18.72 15.96 9.65
C LYS A 192 19.98 15.10 9.46
N GLU A 193 19.86 13.78 9.57
CA GLU A 193 20.99 12.86 9.50
C GLU A 193 21.53 12.67 8.07
N TYR A 194 20.63 12.67 7.08
CA TYR A 194 20.97 12.40 5.67
C TYR A 194 21.04 13.68 4.82
N GLY A 195 20.45 14.79 5.28
CA GLY A 195 20.58 16.10 4.63
C GLY A 195 19.54 16.38 3.53
N PHE A 196 18.42 15.66 3.50
CA PHE A 196 17.29 15.97 2.62
C PHE A 196 16.31 16.97 3.28
N THR A 197 15.33 17.48 2.52
CA THR A 197 14.37 18.47 3.05
C THR A 197 13.49 17.85 4.14
N PRO A 198 13.39 18.44 5.33
CA PRO A 198 12.57 17.88 6.40
C PRO A 198 11.07 17.90 6.05
N PRO A 199 10.28 16.95 6.59
CA PRO A 199 8.84 16.92 6.39
C PRO A 199 8.18 18.17 7.00
N LYS A 200 7.15 18.69 6.33
CA LYS A 200 6.43 19.91 6.74
C LYS A 200 5.02 19.63 7.25
N GLU A 201 4.31 18.71 6.58
CA GLU A 201 2.90 18.43 6.82
C GLU A 201 2.74 17.13 7.61
N ARG A 202 2.54 17.24 8.92
CA ARG A 202 2.38 16.09 9.82
C ARG A 202 1.33 15.08 9.34
N ASP A 203 0.15 15.57 8.97
CA ASP A 203 -0.99 14.73 8.56
C ASP A 203 -0.65 13.79 7.38
N THR A 204 0.28 14.18 6.51
CA THR A 204 0.71 13.34 5.38
C THR A 204 1.55 12.12 5.79
N PHE A 205 2.21 12.20 6.96
CA PHE A 205 3.04 11.13 7.54
C PHE A 205 2.25 10.27 8.54
N GLU A 206 1.25 10.84 9.21
CA GLU A 206 0.39 10.11 10.16
C GLU A 206 -0.71 9.29 9.45
N ALA A 207 -0.86 9.51 8.15
CA ALA A 207 -1.81 8.88 7.28
C ALA A 207 -1.38 7.48 6.81
N LYS A 208 -2.29 6.49 6.81
CA LYS A 208 -2.05 5.18 6.16
C LYS A 208 -1.96 5.32 4.64
N VAL A 209 -0.76 5.22 4.08
CA VAL A 209 -0.49 5.29 2.63
C VAL A 209 -0.95 4.04 1.88
N ASN A 210 -0.81 2.86 2.50
CA ASN A 210 -1.26 1.59 1.93
C ASN A 210 -1.65 0.65 3.08
N GLY A 211 -2.72 -0.13 2.90
CA GLY A 211 -3.38 -0.84 4.00
C GLY A 211 -4.40 0.04 4.73
N GLY A 212 -5.18 -0.57 5.63
CA GLY A 212 -6.26 0.10 6.34
C GLY A 212 -7.65 -0.37 5.91
N MET A 213 -8.69 0.16 6.54
CA MET A 213 -10.04 -0.41 6.42
C MET A 213 -10.65 -0.28 5.02
N LEU A 214 -10.22 0.74 4.28
CA LEU A 214 -10.75 1.10 2.97
C LEU A 214 -9.90 0.59 1.80
N LEU A 215 -8.87 -0.21 2.09
CA LEU A 215 -7.94 -0.71 1.07
C LEU A 215 -8.72 -1.42 -0.04
N GLY A 216 -8.61 -0.88 -1.26
CA GLY A 216 -9.22 -1.47 -2.44
C GLY A 216 -10.68 -1.09 -2.68
N LEU A 217 -11.33 -0.40 -1.74
CA LEU A 217 -12.67 0.15 -1.88
C LEU A 217 -12.66 1.59 -2.41
N LEU A 218 -11.53 2.29 -2.29
CA LEU A 218 -11.34 3.68 -2.71
C LEU A 218 -10.07 3.83 -3.56
N PRO A 219 -9.98 4.86 -4.41
CA PRO A 219 -10.97 5.95 -4.62
C PRO A 219 -12.20 5.56 -5.47
N ARG A 220 -13.28 6.34 -5.41
CA ARG A 220 -14.45 6.20 -6.29
C ARG A 220 -14.92 7.57 -6.80
N VAL A 221 -15.61 7.61 -7.92
CA VAL A 221 -16.22 8.83 -8.47
C VAL A 221 -17.70 8.63 -8.70
N LEU A 222 -18.52 9.45 -8.06
CA LEU A 222 -19.94 9.56 -8.38
C LEU A 222 -20.12 10.65 -9.44
N ILE A 223 -20.65 10.27 -10.59
CA ILE A 223 -21.10 11.16 -11.65
C ILE A 223 -22.59 11.44 -11.44
N VAL A 224 -22.92 12.71 -11.31
CA VAL A 224 -24.27 13.19 -10.99
C VAL A 224 -24.81 13.95 -12.20
N ARG A 225 -25.99 13.53 -12.68
CA ARG A 225 -26.74 14.10 -13.81
C ARG A 225 -28.21 14.30 -13.43
N GLU A 226 -28.87 15.29 -14.02
CA GLU A 226 -30.29 15.55 -13.75
C GLU A 226 -31.17 14.41 -14.26
N CYS A 227 -30.82 13.82 -15.41
CA CYS A 227 -31.54 12.72 -16.02
C CYS A 227 -31.56 11.44 -15.18
N ASP A 228 -30.59 11.26 -14.27
CA ASP A 228 -30.49 10.06 -13.43
C ASP A 228 -31.44 10.11 -12.22
N VAL A 229 -31.94 11.29 -11.82
CA VAL A 229 -32.75 11.48 -10.60
C VAL A 229 -34.01 10.61 -10.56
N PRO A 230 -34.81 10.47 -11.65
CA PRO A 230 -35.99 9.60 -11.65
C PRO A 230 -35.66 8.11 -11.51
N PHE A 231 -34.43 7.71 -11.84
CA PHE A 231 -33.96 6.32 -11.83
C PHE A 231 -32.94 6.05 -10.72
N MET A 232 -32.85 6.96 -9.75
CA MET A 232 -31.87 6.88 -8.67
C MET A 232 -32.11 5.62 -7.83
N PHE A 233 -31.03 4.88 -7.58
CA PHE A 233 -31.05 3.73 -6.70
C PHE A 233 -31.24 4.16 -5.23
N ARG A 234 -32.20 3.55 -4.52
CA ARG A 234 -32.59 3.92 -3.14
C ARG A 234 -32.30 2.85 -2.08
N GLY A 235 -31.69 1.72 -2.43
CA GLY A 235 -31.31 0.67 -1.47
C GLY A 235 -32.45 -0.10 -0.78
N GLN A 236 -33.71 0.32 -0.95
CA GLN A 236 -34.90 -0.30 -0.34
C GLN A 236 -35.83 -0.99 -1.35
N GLU A 237 -35.51 -0.99 -2.64
CA GLU A 237 -36.37 -1.59 -3.65
C GLU A 237 -36.23 -3.12 -3.63
N ASN A 238 -37.38 -3.80 -3.50
CA ASN A 238 -37.53 -5.23 -3.75
C ASN A 238 -36.87 -5.60 -5.09
N GLU A 239 -36.23 -6.76 -5.14
CA GLU A 239 -35.46 -7.35 -6.26
C GLU A 239 -36.22 -7.48 -7.61
N ASN A 240 -37.43 -6.94 -7.74
CA ASN A 240 -38.32 -7.09 -8.89
C ASN A 240 -38.47 -5.87 -9.79
N LEU A 241 -37.70 -4.80 -9.59
CA LEU A 241 -37.55 -3.75 -10.60
C LEU A 241 -36.14 -3.82 -11.18
N ALA A 242 -35.84 -4.94 -11.82
CA ALA A 242 -34.82 -4.96 -12.87
C ALA A 242 -35.28 -3.99 -13.97
N ILE A 243 -34.88 -2.72 -13.86
CA ILE A 243 -34.94 -1.78 -14.97
C ILE A 243 -33.93 -2.33 -15.98
N LYS A 244 -34.45 -3.17 -16.88
CA LYS A 244 -33.78 -3.59 -18.10
C LYS A 244 -33.29 -2.34 -18.80
N ASP A 245 -31.98 -2.28 -19.02
CA ASP A 245 -31.28 -1.53 -20.07
C ASP A 245 -32.19 -0.63 -20.90
N SER A 246 -32.52 0.55 -20.36
CA SER A 246 -32.79 1.67 -21.24
C SER A 246 -31.43 2.08 -21.78
N LYS A 247 -31.10 1.58 -22.97
CA LYS A 247 -30.00 2.09 -23.80
C LYS A 247 -29.89 3.60 -23.58
N ASP A 248 -28.77 4.02 -23.04
CA ASP A 248 -28.48 5.42 -22.78
C ASP A 248 -28.77 6.22 -24.06
N SER A 249 -29.81 7.05 -24.05
CA SER A 249 -29.80 8.21 -24.93
C SER A 249 -28.80 9.17 -24.30
N TYR A 250 -27.53 9.04 -24.68
CA TYR A 250 -26.53 10.05 -24.41
C TYR A 250 -27.04 11.37 -24.99
N MET A 251 -27.57 12.24 -24.13
CA MET A 251 -27.80 13.62 -24.48
C MET A 251 -26.44 14.29 -24.39
N ASP A 252 -25.78 14.45 -25.54
CA ASP A 252 -24.38 14.85 -25.74
C ASP A 252 -23.99 16.23 -25.14
N ASN A 253 -24.89 16.87 -24.36
CA ASN A 253 -24.76 18.20 -23.79
C ASN A 253 -25.22 18.32 -22.32
N GLU A 254 -25.46 17.23 -21.61
CA GLU A 254 -25.87 17.32 -20.19
C GLU A 254 -24.70 17.69 -19.28
N VAL A 255 -24.95 18.57 -18.30
CA VAL A 255 -23.95 18.99 -17.33
C VAL A 255 -23.71 17.88 -16.31
N GLU A 256 -22.46 17.43 -16.20
CA GLU A 256 -22.05 16.43 -15.22
C GLU A 256 -21.37 17.07 -14.00
N TYR A 257 -21.71 16.56 -12.81
CA TYR A 257 -21.01 16.89 -11.57
C TYR A 257 -20.27 15.66 -11.06
N ARG A 258 -18.96 15.78 -10.80
CA ARG A 258 -18.11 14.69 -10.33
C ARG A 258 -17.79 14.88 -8.86
N ILE A 259 -18.11 13.88 -8.04
CA ILE A 259 -17.77 13.81 -6.61
C ILE A 259 -16.76 12.69 -6.43
N ILE A 260 -15.55 13.03 -6.00
CA ILE A 260 -14.48 12.06 -5.73
C ILE A 260 -14.60 11.64 -4.26
N ILE A 261 -14.83 10.34 -4.03
CA ILE A 261 -14.88 9.70 -2.72
C ILE A 261 -13.50 9.09 -2.49
N THR A 262 -12.74 9.61 -1.53
CA THR A 262 -11.32 9.30 -1.41
C THR A 262 -10.79 9.52 0.01
N THR A 263 -9.51 9.24 0.19
CA THR A 263 -8.75 9.56 1.41
C THR A 263 -7.61 10.53 1.09
N PRO A 264 -7.11 11.31 2.08
CA PRO A 264 -6.10 12.35 1.84
C PRO A 264 -4.81 11.85 1.16
N GLN A 265 -4.47 10.56 1.27
CA GLN A 265 -3.23 10.00 0.71
C GLN A 265 -3.31 9.75 -0.79
N ILE A 266 -4.53 9.66 -1.34
CA ILE A 266 -4.77 9.27 -2.73
C ILE A 266 -4.92 10.51 -3.61
N GLN A 267 -5.55 11.57 -3.09
CA GLN A 267 -5.88 12.77 -3.83
C GLN A 267 -5.55 14.02 -3.00
N SER A 268 -4.74 14.92 -3.55
CA SER A 268 -4.51 16.25 -2.96
C SER A 268 -5.79 17.09 -3.01
N LEU A 269 -5.97 17.95 -2.00
CA LEU A 269 -7.05 18.94 -1.93
C LEU A 269 -6.84 20.14 -2.87
N ASP A 270 -5.72 20.21 -3.60
CA ASP A 270 -5.45 21.28 -4.54
C ASP A 270 -6.57 21.38 -5.58
N ASN A 271 -7.27 22.52 -5.61
CA ASN A 271 -8.45 22.81 -6.46
C ASN A 271 -9.76 22.13 -6.07
N TYR A 272 -9.79 21.37 -4.97
CA TYR A 272 -11.00 20.71 -4.48
C TYR A 272 -11.50 21.35 -3.17
N VAL A 273 -12.77 21.11 -2.88
CA VAL A 273 -13.38 21.35 -1.57
C VAL A 273 -14.00 20.05 -1.07
N ASP A 274 -13.82 19.76 0.22
CA ASP A 274 -14.55 18.67 0.87
C ASP A 274 -15.98 19.14 1.19
N ILE A 275 -16.96 18.54 0.52
CA ILE A 275 -18.38 18.90 0.60
C ILE A 275 -19.12 18.09 1.68
N SER A 276 -18.44 17.18 2.38
CA SER A 276 -19.01 16.30 3.40
C SER A 276 -19.85 17.06 4.43
N LYS A 277 -19.31 18.15 4.96
CA LYS A 277 -19.98 19.02 5.96
C LYS A 277 -21.21 19.73 5.39
N ASN A 278 -21.19 20.09 4.11
CA ASN A 278 -22.30 20.81 3.47
C ASN A 278 -23.47 19.88 3.12
N LEU A 279 -23.21 18.59 2.91
CA LEU A 279 -24.24 17.60 2.62
C LEU A 279 -25.05 17.20 3.86
N ASN A 280 -24.56 17.48 5.07
CA ASN A 280 -25.19 17.07 6.33
C ASN A 280 -25.48 15.55 6.38
N ILE A 281 -24.50 14.75 5.96
CA ILE A 281 -24.53 13.28 5.99
C ILE A 281 -23.48 12.76 6.98
N ALA A 282 -23.77 11.60 7.57
CA ALA A 282 -22.81 10.92 8.44
C ALA A 282 -21.65 10.38 7.60
N ILE A 283 -20.42 10.70 8.01
CA ILE A 283 -19.19 10.20 7.39
C ILE A 283 -18.65 9.05 8.26
N PRO A 284 -18.59 7.81 7.74
CA PRO A 284 -18.26 6.64 8.55
C PRO A 284 -16.78 6.54 8.94
N PHE A 285 -15.88 7.26 8.26
CA PHE A 285 -14.44 7.24 8.54
C PHE A 285 -13.88 8.66 8.65
N GLN A 286 -13.08 8.92 9.67
CA GLN A 286 -12.52 10.27 9.94
C GLN A 286 -11.68 10.81 8.78
N ASN A 287 -11.03 9.94 8.01
CA ASN A 287 -10.16 10.26 6.89
C ASN A 287 -10.84 10.09 5.51
N LEU A 288 -12.17 10.04 5.45
CA LEU A 288 -12.92 9.98 4.20
C LEU A 288 -13.33 11.38 3.75
N TYR A 289 -13.02 11.72 2.50
CA TYR A 289 -13.37 12.99 1.89
C TYR A 289 -14.31 12.81 0.69
N LEU A 290 -15.18 13.81 0.50
CA LEU A 290 -16.05 13.94 -0.65
C LEU A 290 -15.65 15.21 -1.41
N LEU A 291 -14.86 15.06 -2.45
CA LEU A 291 -14.20 16.18 -3.12
C LEU A 291 -14.94 16.59 -4.39
N MET A 292 -15.15 17.90 -4.54
CA MET A 292 -15.62 18.55 -5.77
C MET A 292 -14.79 19.78 -6.08
N THR A 293 -14.77 20.23 -7.34
CA THR A 293 -14.26 21.57 -7.65
C THR A 293 -15.22 22.63 -7.07
N LYS A 294 -14.67 23.78 -6.67
CA LYS A 294 -15.45 24.89 -6.11
C LYS A 294 -16.61 25.32 -7.03
N ASP A 295 -16.32 25.45 -8.32
CA ASP A 295 -17.30 25.90 -9.32
C ASP A 295 -18.42 24.89 -9.52
N SER A 296 -18.09 23.59 -9.59
CA SER A 296 -19.09 22.53 -9.76
C SER A 296 -19.98 22.42 -8.52
N PHE A 297 -19.40 22.55 -7.33
CA PHE A 297 -20.17 22.53 -6.09
C PHE A 297 -21.16 23.71 -6.01
N ALA A 298 -20.70 24.93 -6.31
CA ALA A 298 -21.56 26.12 -6.31
C ALA A 298 -22.74 25.97 -7.29
N LYS A 299 -22.50 25.41 -8.48
CA LYS A 299 -23.55 25.15 -9.48
C LYS A 299 -24.53 24.07 -9.00
N LEU A 300 -24.03 22.96 -8.45
CA LEU A 300 -24.86 21.86 -7.94
C LEU A 300 -25.82 22.34 -6.83
N GLN A 301 -25.36 23.23 -5.94
CA GLN A 301 -26.20 23.79 -4.87
C GLN A 301 -27.42 24.58 -5.38
N THR A 302 -27.37 25.11 -6.60
CA THR A 302 -28.52 25.81 -7.21
C THR A 302 -29.61 24.83 -7.69
N LYS A 303 -29.29 23.55 -7.86
CA LYS A 303 -30.18 22.50 -8.38
C LYS A 303 -30.80 21.70 -7.22
N GLN A 304 -31.86 22.24 -6.62
CA GLN A 304 -32.44 21.69 -5.37
C GLN A 304 -32.77 20.18 -5.43
N GLU A 305 -33.43 19.72 -6.50
CA GLU A 305 -33.83 18.31 -6.63
C GLU A 305 -32.61 17.40 -6.81
N LEU A 306 -31.68 17.79 -7.69
CA LEU A 306 -30.43 17.04 -7.93
C LEU A 306 -29.56 16.99 -6.68
N PHE A 307 -29.44 18.10 -5.95
CA PHE A 307 -28.67 18.17 -4.70
C PHE A 307 -29.28 17.23 -3.64
N LYS A 308 -30.62 17.21 -3.52
CA LYS A 308 -31.33 16.30 -2.61
C LYS A 308 -31.10 14.84 -2.98
N ALA A 309 -31.23 14.50 -4.27
CA ALA A 309 -30.99 13.14 -4.77
C ALA A 309 -29.54 12.69 -4.52
N THR A 310 -28.58 13.56 -4.84
CA THR A 310 -27.15 13.33 -4.58
C THR A 310 -26.87 13.02 -3.12
N ARG A 311 -27.45 13.82 -2.21
CA ARG A 311 -27.32 13.61 -0.77
C ARG A 311 -27.90 12.26 -0.33
N GLU A 312 -29.10 11.92 -0.81
CA GLU A 312 -29.78 10.65 -0.48
C GLU A 312 -28.97 9.44 -0.97
N TYR A 313 -28.50 9.47 -2.21
CA TYR A 313 -27.66 8.42 -2.77
C TYR A 313 -26.35 8.25 -1.98
N LEU A 314 -25.64 9.34 -1.70
CA LEU A 314 -24.39 9.30 -0.93
C LEU A 314 -24.59 8.76 0.48
N GLN A 315 -25.72 9.07 1.13
CA GLN A 315 -26.02 8.52 2.45
C GLN A 315 -26.13 6.98 2.41
N GLY A 316 -26.79 6.42 1.40
CA GLY A 316 -26.87 4.97 1.18
C GLY A 316 -25.52 4.36 0.82
N PHE A 317 -24.80 5.00 -0.11
CA PHE A 317 -23.48 4.58 -0.57
C PHE A 317 -22.48 4.51 0.60
N LEU A 318 -22.41 5.54 1.45
CA LEU A 318 -21.46 5.60 2.56
C LEU A 318 -21.75 4.55 3.63
N LYS A 319 -23.04 4.29 3.90
CA LYS A 319 -23.44 3.21 4.80
C LYS A 319 -23.00 1.84 4.26
N GLU A 320 -23.17 1.61 2.95
CA GLU A 320 -22.73 0.36 2.35
C GLU A 320 -21.20 0.25 2.25
N LEU A 321 -20.50 1.37 2.03
CA LEU A 321 -19.04 1.43 2.10
C LEU A 321 -18.54 1.00 3.48
N GLU A 322 -19.17 1.48 4.55
CA GLU A 322 -18.86 1.07 5.92
C GLU A 322 -19.13 -0.43 6.15
N ASN A 323 -20.30 -0.92 5.74
CA ASN A 323 -20.66 -2.34 5.83
C ASN A 323 -19.62 -3.20 5.11
N ARG A 324 -19.30 -2.87 3.85
CA ARG A 324 -18.36 -3.63 3.04
C ARG A 324 -16.95 -3.56 3.62
N ALA A 325 -16.51 -2.40 4.09
CA ALA A 325 -15.23 -2.28 4.80
C ALA A 325 -15.21 -3.22 6.01
N ASN A 326 -16.23 -3.23 6.86
CA ASN A 326 -16.28 -4.11 8.03
C ASN A 326 -16.24 -5.59 7.64
N ILE A 327 -17.01 -6.01 6.62
CA ILE A 327 -16.99 -7.37 6.09
C ILE A 327 -15.57 -7.77 5.67
N GLU A 328 -14.91 -6.94 4.85
CA GLU A 328 -13.59 -7.28 4.31
C GLU A 328 -12.48 -7.21 5.35
N ASN A 329 -12.59 -6.34 6.35
CA ASN A 329 -11.63 -6.31 7.46
C ASN A 329 -11.77 -7.51 8.39
N ASN A 330 -12.99 -8.01 8.61
CA ASN A 330 -13.24 -9.20 9.44
C ASN A 330 -12.73 -10.51 8.81
N LYS A 331 -12.48 -10.52 7.50
CA LYS A 331 -11.87 -11.67 6.82
C LYS A 331 -10.35 -11.73 6.98
N ARG A 332 -9.70 -10.63 7.37
CA ARG A 332 -8.24 -10.52 7.30
C ARG A 332 -7.57 -11.49 8.24
N LEU A 333 -6.55 -12.15 7.72
CA LEU A 333 -5.65 -13.00 8.49
C LEU A 333 -4.64 -12.15 9.24
N ASP A 334 -4.31 -12.54 10.45
CA ASP A 334 -3.31 -11.89 11.29
C ASP A 334 -2.04 -12.75 11.47
N GLU A 335 -1.09 -12.25 12.26
CA GLU A 335 0.13 -12.97 12.56
C GLU A 335 -0.10 -14.27 13.38
N ASN A 336 -1.16 -14.35 14.18
CA ASN A 336 -1.48 -15.57 14.94
C ASN A 336 -1.98 -16.68 14.00
N ASP A 337 -2.78 -16.33 12.99
CA ASP A 337 -3.19 -17.28 11.95
C ASP A 337 -1.97 -17.86 11.21
N ILE A 338 -0.98 -17.01 10.91
CA ILE A 338 0.28 -17.43 10.29
C ILE A 338 1.08 -18.36 11.22
N LEU A 339 1.19 -18.03 12.51
CA LEU A 339 1.87 -18.89 13.48
C LEU A 339 1.16 -20.24 13.65
N GLU A 340 -0.18 -20.24 13.66
CA GLU A 340 -0.95 -21.48 13.73
C GLU A 340 -0.73 -22.36 12.51
N ARG A 341 -0.64 -21.76 11.30
CA ARG A 341 -0.26 -22.51 10.10
C ARG A 341 1.10 -23.20 10.24
N PHE A 342 2.09 -22.51 10.80
CA PHE A 342 3.41 -23.10 11.04
C PHE A 342 3.38 -24.20 12.12
N ARG A 343 2.48 -24.14 13.11
CA ARG A 343 2.31 -25.25 14.07
C ARG A 343 1.73 -26.50 13.41
N GLN A 344 0.82 -26.31 12.46
CA GLN A 344 0.15 -27.41 11.76
C GLN A 344 1.01 -28.03 10.67
N ASP A 345 1.97 -27.28 10.14
CA ASP A 345 2.85 -27.69 9.04
C ASP A 345 4.33 -27.51 9.40
N SER A 346 4.89 -28.51 10.08
CA SER A 346 6.30 -28.50 10.51
C SER A 346 7.28 -28.40 9.34
N THR A 347 6.93 -28.94 8.17
CA THR A 347 7.80 -28.87 6.98
C THR A 347 7.90 -27.44 6.49
N LEU A 348 6.77 -26.74 6.40
CA LEU A 348 6.73 -25.34 6.04
C LEU A 348 7.46 -24.47 7.07
N ALA A 349 7.22 -24.69 8.37
CA ALA A 349 7.93 -23.97 9.43
C ALA A 349 9.45 -24.08 9.30
N MET A 350 9.97 -25.28 9.06
CA MET A 350 11.41 -25.50 8.91
C MET A 350 12.00 -24.86 7.63
N LYS A 351 11.22 -24.76 6.54
CA LYS A 351 11.64 -23.98 5.35
C LYS A 351 11.85 -22.51 5.70
N TYR A 352 10.88 -21.90 6.38
CA TYR A 352 10.98 -20.50 6.80
C TYR A 352 12.08 -20.27 7.83
N LYS A 353 12.28 -21.20 8.76
CA LYS A 353 13.38 -21.14 9.73
C LYS A 353 14.74 -21.05 9.02
N LYS A 354 14.99 -21.90 8.02
CA LYS A 354 16.22 -21.84 7.22
C LYS A 354 16.44 -20.47 6.58
N ILE A 355 15.38 -19.84 6.06
CA ILE A 355 15.45 -18.49 5.48
C ILE A 355 15.76 -17.47 6.58
N PHE A 356 15.03 -17.47 7.69
CA PHE A 356 15.18 -16.50 8.77
C PHE A 356 16.54 -16.58 9.47
N ASP A 357 17.05 -17.79 9.74
CA ASP A 357 18.37 -17.99 10.35
C ASP A 357 19.49 -17.35 9.51
N LYS A 358 19.37 -17.42 8.18
CA LYS A 358 20.33 -16.81 7.25
C LYS A 358 20.14 -15.31 7.10
N GLU A 359 18.90 -14.87 6.90
CA GLU A 359 18.59 -13.53 6.41
C GLU A 359 18.46 -12.50 7.53
N LEU A 360 18.25 -12.95 8.78
CA LEU A 360 18.19 -12.11 9.98
C LEU A 360 19.51 -12.03 10.75
N ALA A 361 20.54 -12.80 10.37
CA ALA A 361 21.77 -12.92 11.18
C ALA A 361 22.45 -11.56 11.47
N HIS A 362 22.57 -10.68 10.47
CA HIS A 362 23.22 -9.38 10.64
C HIS A 362 22.42 -8.45 11.56
N ILE A 363 21.08 -8.45 11.47
CA ILE A 363 20.27 -7.61 12.36
C ILE A 363 20.25 -8.16 13.79
N LYS A 364 20.25 -9.48 13.97
CA LYS A 364 20.41 -10.12 15.29
C LYS A 364 21.72 -9.68 15.97
N GLU A 365 22.81 -9.60 15.22
CA GLU A 365 24.11 -9.17 15.73
C GLU A 365 24.18 -7.66 16.02
N ASN A 366 23.63 -6.82 15.14
CA ASN A 366 23.87 -5.37 15.18
C ASN A 366 22.73 -4.58 15.85
N ARG A 367 21.51 -5.12 15.89
CA ARG A 367 20.33 -4.50 16.51
C ARG A 367 19.47 -5.55 17.24
N PRO A 368 20.05 -6.25 18.23
CA PRO A 368 19.30 -7.20 19.04
C PRO A 368 18.13 -6.53 19.78
N ASP A 369 18.21 -5.23 20.04
CA ASP A 369 17.13 -4.42 20.62
C ASP A 369 15.88 -4.41 19.75
N ILE A 370 16.01 -4.33 18.42
CA ILE A 370 14.87 -4.42 17.49
C ILE A 370 14.35 -5.86 17.45
N VAL A 371 15.25 -6.85 17.37
CA VAL A 371 14.84 -8.26 17.26
C VAL A 371 14.12 -8.74 18.53
N ALA A 372 14.52 -8.25 19.69
CA ALA A 372 13.87 -8.54 20.96
C ALA A 372 12.42 -8.02 21.01
N SER A 373 12.06 -7.01 20.19
CA SER A 373 10.71 -6.46 20.14
C SER A 373 9.78 -7.21 19.16
N TRP A 374 10.22 -8.31 18.55
CA TRP A 374 9.45 -9.07 17.56
C TRP A 374 8.72 -10.25 18.20
N ASP A 375 7.60 -9.96 18.86
CA ASP A 375 6.84 -10.96 19.63
C ASP A 375 6.43 -12.19 18.81
N TYR A 376 5.99 -11.98 17.57
CA TYR A 376 5.56 -13.08 16.70
C TYR A 376 6.73 -13.92 16.23
N TYR A 377 7.86 -13.29 15.92
CA TYR A 377 9.09 -14.01 15.61
C TYR A 377 9.58 -14.86 16.79
N GLN A 378 9.54 -14.33 18.02
CA GLN A 378 9.85 -15.14 19.21
C GLN A 378 8.86 -16.31 19.36
N GLY A 379 7.58 -16.10 19.01
CA GLY A 379 6.58 -17.17 18.92
C GLY A 379 6.93 -18.25 17.90
N PHE A 380 7.41 -17.85 16.73
CA PHE A 380 7.86 -18.74 15.67
C PHE A 380 9.09 -19.56 16.07
N GLU A 381 10.12 -18.95 16.66
CA GLU A 381 11.31 -19.68 17.11
C GLU A 381 10.94 -20.79 18.11
N ARG A 382 10.04 -20.52 19.06
CA ARG A 382 9.53 -21.55 19.99
C ARG A 382 8.80 -22.70 19.28
N ILE A 383 8.07 -22.41 18.20
CA ILE A 383 7.43 -23.46 17.39
C ILE A 383 8.50 -24.36 16.78
N CYS A 384 9.55 -23.78 16.21
CA CYS A 384 10.64 -24.53 15.61
C CYS A 384 11.45 -25.33 16.63
N GLU A 385 11.77 -24.76 17.80
CA GLU A 385 12.46 -25.47 18.90
C GLU A 385 11.67 -26.71 19.35
N ASN A 386 10.34 -26.60 19.44
CA ASN A 386 9.47 -27.72 19.76
C ASN A 386 9.46 -28.79 18.66
N ILE A 387 9.50 -28.39 17.38
CA ILE A 387 9.58 -29.33 16.26
C ILE A 387 10.91 -30.09 16.32
N GLU A 388 12.03 -29.37 16.47
CA GLU A 388 13.38 -29.94 16.52
C GLU A 388 13.58 -30.87 17.73
N SER A 389 12.96 -30.57 18.87
CA SER A 389 13.03 -31.41 20.08
C SER A 389 12.21 -32.72 19.99
N ASN A 390 11.29 -32.81 19.02
CA ASN A 390 10.43 -33.98 18.80
C ASN A 390 10.88 -34.87 17.63
N ILE A 391 12.04 -34.56 17.01
CA ILE A 391 12.72 -35.35 15.98
C ILE A 391 13.86 -36.11 16.65
#